data_AF-A0A377D3Q9-F1
#
_entry.id   AF-A0A377D3Q9-F1
#
_cell.length_a   1.000
_cell.length_b   1.000
_cell.length_c   1.000
_cell.angle_alpha   90.00
_cell.angle_beta   90.00
_cell.angle_gamma   90.00
#
_symmetry.space_group_name_H-M   'P 1'
#
loop_
_entity.id
_entity.type
_entity.pdbx_description
1 polymer ?
#
loop_
_entity_poly.entity_id
_entity_poly.type
_entity_poly.pdbx_seq_one_letter_code
_entity_poly.pdbx_strand_id
1 'polypeptide(L)'
;MKVKYLDNARNIIDMYKPRRRLDCGTWGVMGIGMGYAIGASVTSGSPVVAIEGDSAFGFSGMEIETICRYNLPVTIVIFNNGGIYRGDGVDLSGAGAPSPTDLLHHARYDN
;
A
#
# COMPACT_ATOMS: atom_id res chain seq x y z
N MET A 1 -5.85 -17.68 2.54
CA MET A 1 -5.38 -16.49 1.80
C MET A 1 -6.49 -15.44 1.76
N LYS A 2 -6.26 -14.30 2.39
CA LYS A 2 -7.02 -13.04 2.23
C LYS A 2 -6.15 -12.10 1.40
N VAL A 3 -6.72 -11.28 0.53
CA VAL A 3 -5.95 -10.39 -0.34
C VAL A 3 -6.54 -8.97 -0.25
N LYS A 4 -5.69 -7.97 0.04
CA LYS A 4 -6.01 -6.54 0.06
C LYS A 4 -5.49 -5.89 -1.23
N TYR A 5 -6.23 -4.92 -1.76
CA TYR A 5 -6.08 -4.47 -3.14
C TYR A 5 -5.94 -2.97 -3.30
N LEU A 6 -5.02 -2.58 -4.19
CA LEU A 6 -5.09 -1.36 -4.97
C LEU A 6 -6.26 -1.46 -5.98
N ASP A 7 -6.97 -0.36 -6.26
CA ASP A 7 -8.18 -0.36 -7.11
C ASP A 7 -7.97 -1.02 -8.48
N ASN A 8 -6.81 -0.84 -9.11
CA ASN A 8 -6.48 -1.47 -10.39
C ASN A 8 -6.43 -3.00 -10.33
N ALA A 9 -6.01 -3.57 -9.20
CA ALA A 9 -5.93 -5.02 -9.03
C ALA A 9 -7.31 -5.67 -8.78
N ARG A 10 -8.38 -4.87 -8.59
CA ARG A 10 -9.78 -5.34 -8.57
C ARG A 10 -10.20 -6.04 -9.85
N ASN A 11 -9.67 -5.60 -10.99
CA ASN A 11 -10.11 -6.09 -12.28
C ASN A 11 -9.43 -7.42 -12.68
N ILE A 12 -8.33 -7.78 -12.02
CA ILE A 12 -7.43 -8.86 -12.48
C ILE A 12 -7.50 -10.07 -11.56
N ILE A 13 -7.74 -9.88 -10.26
CA ILE A 13 -7.68 -10.99 -9.31
C ILE A 13 -9.07 -11.36 -8.79
N ASP A 14 -9.47 -12.57 -9.15
CA ASP A 14 -10.75 -13.15 -8.76
C ASP A 14 -10.81 -13.54 -7.29
N MET A 15 -11.96 -13.27 -6.67
CA MET A 15 -12.25 -13.68 -5.30
C MET A 15 -13.12 -14.93 -5.26
N TYR A 16 -12.51 -16.05 -4.92
CA TYR A 16 -13.18 -17.36 -4.84
C TYR A 16 -13.97 -17.60 -3.53
N LYS A 17 -13.81 -16.74 -2.53
CA LYS A 17 -14.49 -16.86 -1.22
C LYS A 17 -15.00 -15.49 -0.76
N PRO A 18 -16.18 -15.43 -0.12
CA PRO A 18 -16.74 -14.17 0.35
C PRO A 18 -15.90 -13.56 1.48
N ARG A 19 -15.94 -12.22 1.60
CA ARG A 19 -15.25 -11.45 2.66
C ARG A 19 -13.74 -11.69 2.73
N ARG A 20 -13.11 -11.95 1.58
CA ARG A 20 -11.65 -12.13 1.45
C ARG A 20 -10.94 -10.93 0.83
N ARG A 21 -11.72 -9.92 0.40
CA ARG A 21 -11.25 -8.65 -0.14
C ARG A 21 -11.61 -7.52 0.82
N LEU A 22 -10.60 -6.70 1.13
CA LEU A 22 -10.71 -5.45 1.87
C LEU A 22 -9.95 -4.40 1.05
N ASP A 23 -10.52 -3.22 0.81
CA ASP A 23 -9.89 -2.14 0.05
C ASP A 23 -10.26 -0.76 0.64
N CYS A 24 -9.92 0.31 -0.06
CA CYS A 24 -10.04 1.71 0.37
C CYS A 24 -11.48 2.12 0.76
N GLY A 25 -12.48 1.31 0.40
CA GLY A 25 -13.87 1.53 0.72
C GLY A 25 -14.43 2.81 0.10
N THR A 26 -15.58 3.24 0.61
CA THR A 26 -16.37 4.36 0.05
C THR A 26 -15.65 5.70 0.07
N TRP A 27 -14.72 5.91 1.00
CA TRP A 27 -13.97 7.16 1.15
C TRP A 27 -12.62 7.17 0.45
N GLY A 28 -12.23 6.07 -0.22
CA GLY A 28 -10.97 6.03 -0.96
C GLY A 28 -9.74 6.28 -0.08
N VAL A 29 -9.77 5.85 1.19
CA VAL A 29 -8.74 6.21 2.18
C VAL A 29 -7.43 5.49 1.87
N MET A 30 -6.34 6.27 1.73
CA MET A 30 -4.98 5.74 1.65
C MET A 30 -4.41 5.50 3.06
N GLY A 31 -3.58 4.47 3.24
CA GLY A 31 -2.98 4.14 4.54
C GLY A 31 -3.76 3.15 5.42
N ILE A 32 -4.94 2.68 5.02
CA ILE A 32 -5.64 1.58 5.72
C ILE A 32 -4.95 0.21 5.55
N GLY A 33 -3.88 0.14 4.75
CA GLY A 33 -3.26 -1.10 4.28
C GLY A 33 -2.80 -2.03 5.37
N MET A 34 -1.88 -1.55 6.20
CA MET A 34 -1.28 -2.39 7.23
C MET A 34 -2.27 -2.71 8.36
N GLY A 35 -3.10 -1.74 8.77
CA GLY A 35 -4.12 -1.96 9.80
C GLY A 35 -5.12 -3.05 9.41
N TYR A 36 -5.60 -3.04 8.16
CA TYR A 36 -6.50 -4.09 7.66
C TYR A 36 -5.80 -5.44 7.52
N ALA A 37 -4.53 -5.46 7.09
CA ALA A 37 -3.77 -6.70 6.97
C ALA A 37 -3.54 -7.36 8.34
N ILE A 38 -3.17 -6.58 9.35
CA ILE A 38 -3.01 -7.02 10.73
C ILE A 38 -4.34 -7.55 11.26
N GLY A 39 -5.42 -6.76 11.19
CA GLY A 39 -6.74 -7.18 11.68
C GLY A 39 -7.24 -8.44 10.96
N ALA A 40 -7.08 -8.52 9.64
CA ALA A 40 -7.45 -9.68 8.86
C ALA A 40 -6.69 -10.94 9.27
N SER A 41 -5.39 -10.81 9.51
CA SER A 41 -4.51 -11.90 9.95
C SER A 41 -4.91 -12.38 11.35
N VAL A 42 -5.00 -11.46 12.32
CA VAL A 42 -5.36 -11.74 13.71
C VAL A 42 -6.75 -12.37 13.82
N THR A 43 -7.77 -11.81 13.16
CA THR A 43 -9.15 -12.32 13.26
C THR A 43 -9.34 -13.69 12.61
N SER A 44 -8.54 -14.05 11.59
CA SER A 44 -8.76 -15.31 10.85
C SER A 44 -7.70 -16.37 11.02
N GLY A 45 -6.56 -16.05 11.62
CA GLY A 45 -5.38 -16.94 11.68
C GLY A 45 -4.88 -17.38 10.31
N SER A 46 -5.28 -16.70 9.23
CA SER A 46 -4.96 -17.10 7.85
C SER A 46 -3.95 -16.15 7.22
N PRO A 47 -3.11 -16.62 6.28
CA PRO A 47 -2.20 -15.76 5.54
C PRO A 47 -2.93 -14.64 4.78
N VAL A 48 -2.34 -13.44 4.81
CA VAL A 48 -2.84 -12.23 4.17
C VAL A 48 -1.82 -11.71 3.15
N VAL A 49 -2.29 -11.30 1.98
CA VAL A 49 -1.49 -10.60 0.97
C VAL A 49 -2.00 -9.16 0.89
N ALA A 50 -1.12 -8.17 1.05
CA ALA A 50 -1.45 -6.75 0.90
C ALA A 50 -0.81 -6.20 -0.37
N ILE A 51 -1.62 -5.83 -1.36
CA ILE A 51 -1.18 -5.19 -2.60
C ILE A 51 -1.36 -3.68 -2.43
N GLU A 52 -0.25 -2.95 -2.38
CA GLU A 52 -0.19 -1.51 -2.09
C GLU A 52 0.55 -0.75 -3.20
N GLY A 53 0.18 0.51 -3.44
CA GLY A 53 1.08 1.45 -4.11
C GLY A 53 2.14 1.96 -3.13
N ASP A 54 3.29 2.39 -3.62
CA ASP A 54 4.35 3.02 -2.83
C ASP A 54 3.87 4.21 -1.98
N SER A 55 3.09 5.12 -2.56
CA SER A 55 2.51 6.27 -1.86
C SER A 55 1.53 5.83 -0.76
N ALA A 56 0.65 4.86 -1.04
CA ALA A 56 -0.30 4.35 -0.05
C ALA A 56 0.40 3.62 1.10
N PHE A 57 1.48 2.90 0.80
CA PHE A 57 2.30 2.24 1.80
C PHE A 57 2.95 3.25 2.75
N GLY A 58 3.43 4.40 2.24
CA GLY A 58 4.06 5.46 3.05
C GLY A 58 3.23 5.92 4.26
N PHE A 59 1.90 5.93 4.16
CA PHE A 59 1.01 6.34 5.27
C PHE A 59 0.98 5.37 6.45
N SER A 60 1.28 4.09 6.22
CA SER A 60 1.16 3.04 7.25
C SER A 60 2.38 2.11 7.31
N GLY A 61 3.46 2.45 6.61
CA GLY A 61 4.60 1.56 6.40
C GLY A 61 5.34 1.19 7.68
N MET A 62 5.27 2.01 8.73
CA MET A 62 5.88 1.70 10.03
C MET A 62 5.24 0.50 10.74
N GLU A 63 4.00 0.14 10.38
CA GLU A 63 3.29 -1.01 10.95
C GLU A 63 3.85 -2.37 10.50
N ILE A 64 4.85 -2.40 9.61
CA ILE A 64 5.62 -3.61 9.34
C ILE A 64 6.30 -4.13 10.62
N GLU A 65 6.70 -3.23 11.54
CA GLU A 65 7.23 -3.62 12.85
C GLU A 65 6.18 -4.42 13.61
N THR A 66 4.94 -3.95 13.64
CA THR A 66 3.81 -4.62 14.30
C THR A 66 3.57 -6.01 13.70
N ILE A 67 3.60 -6.14 12.37
CA ILE A 67 3.46 -7.43 11.69
C ILE A 67 4.56 -8.42 12.11
N CYS A 68 5.82 -7.97 12.12
CA CYS A 68 6.96 -8.79 12.51
C CYS A 68 6.93 -9.16 14.00
N ARG A 69 6.65 -8.20 14.88
CA ARG A 69 6.59 -8.39 16.33
C ARG A 69 5.55 -9.42 16.76
N TYR A 70 4.42 -9.49 16.06
CA TYR A 70 3.39 -10.51 16.30
C TYR A 70 3.54 -11.75 15.40
N ASN A 71 4.62 -11.86 14.63
CA ASN A 71 4.89 -12.96 13.70
C ASN A 71 3.68 -13.30 12.80
N LEU A 72 3.03 -12.27 12.26
CA LEU A 72 1.81 -12.45 11.47
C LEU A 72 2.16 -12.90 10.03
N PRO A 73 1.42 -13.85 9.44
CA PRO A 73 1.66 -14.32 8.06
C PRO A 73 1.13 -13.32 7.03
N VAL A 74 1.74 -12.14 6.95
CA VAL A 74 1.38 -11.07 6.01
C VAL A 74 2.48 -10.91 4.96
N THR A 75 2.10 -10.97 3.68
CA THR A 75 2.98 -10.68 2.54
C THR A 75 2.57 -9.34 1.93
N ILE A 76 3.49 -8.39 1.86
CA ILE A 76 3.23 -7.06 1.32
C ILE A 76 3.86 -6.96 -0.07
N VAL A 77 3.05 -6.64 -1.08
CA VAL A 77 3.47 -6.47 -2.48
C VAL A 77 3.29 -5.00 -2.82
N ILE A 78 4.41 -4.29 -2.97
CA ILE A 78 4.44 -2.85 -3.26
C ILE A 78 4.62 -2.64 -4.76
N PHE A 79 3.64 -1.99 -5.39
CA PHE A 79 3.73 -1.48 -6.75
C PHE A 79 4.42 -0.11 -6.69
N ASN A 80 5.74 -0.13 -6.82
CA ASN A 80 6.58 1.07 -6.78
C ASN A 80 6.72 1.66 -8.18
N ASN A 81 5.92 2.68 -8.47
CA ASN A 81 5.98 3.48 -9.69
C ASN A 81 6.70 4.83 -9.48
N GLY A 82 7.22 5.11 -8.28
CA GLY A 82 8.02 6.28 -7.97
C GLY A 82 7.22 7.55 -7.73
N GLY A 83 5.92 7.45 -7.42
CA GLY A 83 5.08 8.62 -7.25
C GLY A 83 3.58 8.37 -7.15
N ILE A 84 2.85 9.41 -6.75
CA ILE A 84 1.40 9.42 -6.67
C ILE A 84 0.84 9.33 -8.10
N TYR A 85 0.16 8.23 -8.41
CA TYR A 85 -0.33 7.83 -9.76
C TYR A 85 0.78 7.48 -10.76
N ARG A 86 1.80 8.33 -10.91
CA ARG A 86 2.97 8.13 -11.78
C ARG A 86 4.21 8.75 -11.11
N GLY A 87 5.40 8.25 -11.46
CA GLY A 87 6.69 8.81 -11.02
C GLY A 87 7.48 9.46 -12.16
N ASP A 88 6.80 9.92 -13.21
CA ASP A 88 7.39 10.66 -14.34
C ASP A 88 6.99 12.14 -14.32
N GLY A 89 6.77 12.70 -13.12
CA GLY A 89 6.50 14.12 -12.96
C GLY A 89 7.63 14.97 -13.51
N VAL A 90 7.27 16.05 -14.20
CA VAL A 90 8.23 17.02 -14.74
C VAL A 90 7.99 18.35 -14.05
N ASP A 91 9.06 19.03 -13.65
CA ASP A 91 8.97 20.37 -13.09
C ASP A 91 8.41 21.35 -14.13
N LEU A 92 7.15 21.74 -13.97
CA LEU A 92 6.51 22.73 -14.82
C LEU A 92 6.92 24.17 -14.48
N SER A 93 7.57 24.39 -13.34
CA SER A 93 8.04 25.71 -12.91
C SER A 93 9.42 26.08 -13.47
N GLY A 94 10.19 25.09 -13.94
CA GLY A 94 11.55 25.27 -14.46
C GLY A 94 12.59 25.64 -13.40
N ALA A 95 12.25 25.56 -12.11
CA ALA A 95 13.11 25.92 -10.98
C ALA A 95 14.01 24.76 -10.51
N GLY A 96 13.91 23.57 -11.10
CA GLY A 96 14.61 22.37 -10.66
C GLY A 96 13.99 21.73 -9.43
N ALA A 97 12.76 22.10 -9.09
CA ALA A 97 12.02 21.52 -7.96
C ALA A 97 11.39 20.18 -8.40
N PRO A 98 11.41 19.14 -7.55
CA PRO A 98 10.75 17.87 -7.88
C PRO A 98 9.24 18.05 -8.02
N SER A 99 8.61 17.22 -8.86
CA SER A 99 7.16 17.26 -9.02
C SER A 99 6.46 16.99 -7.66
N PRO A 100 5.34 17.67 -7.34
CA PRO A 100 4.58 17.41 -6.11
C PRO A 100 4.09 15.96 -5.97
N THR A 101 4.10 15.19 -7.07
CA THR A 101 3.66 13.79 -7.11
C THR A 101 4.81 12.79 -7.03
N ASP A 102 6.07 13.22 -7.17
CA ASP A 102 7.20 12.29 -7.26
C ASP A 102 7.68 11.85 -5.87
N LEU A 103 7.86 10.55 -5.73
CA LEU A 103 8.54 9.94 -4.59
C LEU A 103 9.98 9.65 -5.03
N LEU A 104 10.83 10.68 -4.93
CA LEU A 104 12.21 10.62 -5.39
C LEU A 104 13.02 9.57 -4.63
N HIS A 105 13.67 8.68 -5.35
CA HIS A 105 14.56 7.65 -4.79
C HIS A 105 15.74 8.21 -3.97
N HIS A 106 16.13 9.46 -4.22
CA HIS A 106 17.24 10.14 -3.54
C HIS A 106 16.75 11.11 -2.44
N ALA A 107 15.44 11.28 -2.28
CA ALA A 107 14.91 12.02 -1.15
C ALA A 107 15.15 11.24 0.14
N ARG A 108 15.75 11.93 1.10
CA ARG A 108 15.97 11.44 2.45
C ARG A 108 14.84 11.92 3.35
N TYR A 109 14.20 10.98 4.04
CA TYR A 109 13.06 11.22 4.95
C TYR A 109 13.47 11.06 6.43
N ASP A 110 14.77 11.01 6.67
CA ASP A 110 15.45 11.07 7.95
C ASP A 110 15.67 12.55 8.35
N ASN A 111 15.04 12.96 9.45
CA ASN A 111 15.26 14.27 10.10
C ASN A 111 16.64 14.35 10.76
#